data_AF-A0A6M0QRK3-F1
#
_entry.id   AF-A0A6M0QRK3-F1
#
_cell.length_a   1.000
_cell.length_b   1.000
_cell.length_c   1.000
_cell.angle_alpha   90.00
_cell.angle_beta   90.00
_cell.angle_gamma   90.00
#
_symmetry.space_group_name_H-M   'P 1'
#
loop_
_entity.id
_entity.type
_entity.pdbx_description
1 polymer ?
#
loop_
_entity_poly.entity_id
_entity_poly.type
_entity_poly.pdbx_seq_one_letter_code
_entity_poly.pdbx_strand_id
1 'polypeptide(L)' 'MRFAMPKSIEFALPQNQILPPISRILMGLAVTVARWELNLRTRNALEKLDDHLLHDIGLDRARAQEEWDKPFWWN' A
#
# COMPACT_ATOMS: atom_id res chain seq x y z
N MET A 1 24.27 58.87 -13.51
CA MET A 1 24.40 57.65 -12.68
C MET A 1 23.07 56.91 -12.72
N ARG A 2 23.01 55.73 -13.33
CA ARG A 2 21.81 54.87 -13.37
C ARG A 2 22.09 53.67 -12.46
N PHE A 3 21.31 53.51 -11.40
CA PHE A 3 21.40 52.34 -10.54
C PHE A 3 20.82 51.13 -11.29
N ALA A 4 21.69 50.18 -11.66
CA ALA A 4 21.27 48.88 -12.16
C ALA A 4 20.84 48.05 -10.94
N MET A 5 19.53 47.79 -10.81
CA MET A 5 19.04 46.83 -9.82
C MET A 5 19.52 45.42 -10.22
N PRO A 6 20.11 44.64 -9.30
CA PRO A 6 20.39 43.24 -9.59
C PRO A 6 19.06 42.51 -9.78
N LYS A 7 18.94 41.70 -10.84
CA LYS A 7 17.86 40.71 -10.98
C LYS A 7 18.01 39.72 -9.82
N SER A 8 17.43 40.05 -8.67
CA SER A 8 17.15 39.08 -7.63
C SER A 8 16.34 37.97 -8.29
N ILE A 9 16.88 36.77 -8.22
CA ILE A 9 16.26 35.55 -8.72
C ILE A 9 14.95 35.40 -7.95
N GLU A 10 13.85 35.86 -8.54
CA GLU A 10 12.51 35.50 -8.13
C GLU A 10 12.39 34.00 -8.40
N PHE A 11 12.70 33.19 -7.39
CA PHE A 11 12.26 31.80 -7.36
C PHE A 11 10.74 31.84 -7.23
N ALA A 12 10.06 32.01 -8.36
CA ALA A 12 8.63 31.77 -8.48
C ALA A 12 8.41 30.30 -8.10
N LEU A 13 8.02 30.05 -6.86
CA LEU A 13 7.54 28.74 -6.46
C LEU A 13 6.32 28.45 -7.34
N PRO A 14 6.32 27.38 -8.16
CA PRO A 14 5.18 27.06 -8.99
C PRO A 14 3.99 26.81 -8.06
N GLN A 15 3.07 27.76 -8.03
CA GLN A 15 1.94 27.85 -7.10
C GLN A 15 0.89 26.73 -7.29
N ASN A 16 1.13 25.83 -8.25
CA ASN A 16 0.23 24.74 -8.59
C ASN A 16 1.01 23.50 -9.06
N GLN A 17 1.83 22.92 -8.18
CA GLN A 17 2.35 21.56 -8.41
C GLN A 17 1.22 20.56 -8.18
N ILE A 18 0.36 20.39 -9.19
CA ILE A 18 -0.46 19.18 -9.31
C ILE A 18 0.54 18.03 -9.31
N LEU A 19 0.50 17.17 -8.29
CA LEU A 19 1.33 15.98 -8.22
C LEU A 19 1.29 15.30 -9.60
N PRO A 20 2.45 15.01 -10.23
CA PRO A 20 2.47 14.46 -11.56
C PRO A 20 1.56 13.22 -11.59
N PRO A 21 0.72 13.04 -12.63
CA PRO A 21 -0.26 11.96 -12.67
C PRO A 21 0.36 10.57 -12.45
N ILE A 22 1.64 10.41 -12.79
CA ILE A 22 2.45 9.21 -12.53
C ILE A 22 2.60 8.92 -11.03
N SER A 23 2.81 9.92 -10.17
CA SER A 23 2.94 9.72 -8.72
C SER A 23 1.68 9.09 -8.12
N ARG A 24 0.50 9.44 -8.65
CA ARG A 24 -0.78 8.84 -8.22
C ARG A 24 -0.87 7.36 -8.64
N ILE A 25 -0.43 7.04 -9.85
CA ILE A 25 -0.37 5.66 -10.34
C ILE A 25 0.60 4.84 -9.49
N LEU A 26 1.81 5.35 -9.25
CA LEU A 26 2.82 4.69 -8.43
C LEU A 26 2.32 4.46 -7.00
N MET A 27 1.67 5.46 -6.40
CA MET A 27 1.05 5.30 -5.08
C MET A 27 -0.04 4.23 -5.09
N GLY A 28 -0.91 4.22 -6.11
CA GLY A 28 -1.93 3.19 -6.27
C GLY A 28 -1.33 1.79 -6.35
N LEU A 29 -0.29 1.61 -7.19
CA LEU A 29 0.44 0.35 -7.31
C LEU A 29 1.10 -0.05 -5.98
N ALA A 30 1.72 0.88 -5.27
CA ALA A 30 2.34 0.63 -3.97
C ALA A 30 1.30 0.13 -2.95
N VAL A 31 0.13 0.75 -2.89
CA VAL A 31 -0.98 0.32 -2.03
C VAL A 31 -1.47 -1.08 -2.41
N THR A 32 -1.62 -1.36 -3.72
CA THR A 32 -2.03 -2.69 -4.20
C THR A 32 -1.02 -3.77 -3.80
N VAL A 33 0.28 -3.52 -3.97
CA VAL A 33 1.34 -4.46 -3.59
C VAL A 33 1.39 -4.66 -2.07
N ALA A 34 1.29 -3.59 -1.29
CA ALA A 34 1.25 -3.68 0.17
C ALA A 34 0.08 -4.52 0.67
N ARG A 35 -1.07 -4.44 -0.02
CA ARG A 35 -2.23 -5.27 0.30
C ARG A 35 -2.00 -6.74 -0.01
N TRP A 36 -1.41 -7.05 -1.16
CA TRP A 36 -1.05 -8.43 -1.52
C TRP A 36 -0.07 -9.03 -0.52
N GLU A 37 0.91 -8.26 -0.07
CA GLU A 37 1.83 -8.68 0.98
C GLU A 37 1.11 -8.96 2.30
N LEU A 38 0.18 -8.08 2.70
CA LEU A 38 -0.63 -8.30 3.90
C LEU A 38 -1.45 -9.59 3.81
N ASN A 39 -2.14 -9.80 2.67
CA ASN A 39 -2.95 -11.00 2.43
C ASN A 39 -2.11 -12.28 2.48
N LEU A 40 -0.92 -12.27 1.89
CA LEU A 40 0.00 -13.39 1.93
C LEU A 40 0.43 -13.70 3.37
N ARG A 41 0.78 -12.66 4.14
CA ARG A 41 1.21 -12.82 5.54
C ARG A 41 0.10 -13.37 6.43
N THR A 42 -1.12 -12.85 6.31
CA THR A 42 -2.26 -13.32 7.11
C THR A 42 -2.68 -14.75 6.78
N ARG A 43 -2.69 -15.13 5.51
CA ARG A 43 -3.00 -16.51 5.10
C ARG A 43 -1.94 -17.51 5.57
N ASN A 44 -0.66 -17.17 5.44
CA ASN A 44 0.43 -17.98 5.99
C ASN A 44 0.40 -18.04 7.54
N ALA A 45 -0.18 -17.03 8.21
CA ALA A 45 -0.39 -17.09 9.65
C ALA A 45 -1.53 -18.05 10.00
N LEU A 46 -2.65 -18.03 9.25
CA LEU A 46 -3.76 -18.97 9.41
C LEU A 46 -3.35 -20.43 9.14
N GLU A 47 -2.42 -20.68 8.21
CA GLU A 47 -1.82 -22.00 8.00
C GLU A 47 -1.17 -22.53 9.29
N LYS A 48 -0.40 -21.67 9.97
CA LYS A 48 0.46 -22.03 11.12
C LYS A 48 -0.27 -22.09 12.45
N LEU A 49 -1.54 -21.68 12.52
CA LEU A 49 -2.32 -21.78 13.75
C LEU A 49 -2.75 -23.23 13.99
N ASP A 50 -2.57 -23.68 15.22
CA ASP A 50 -3.10 -24.97 15.69
C ASP A 50 -4.63 -24.95 15.72
N ASP A 51 -5.26 -26.12 15.60
CA ASP A 51 -6.72 -26.28 15.53
C ASP A 51 -7.45 -25.62 16.71
N HIS A 52 -6.88 -25.63 17.91
CA HIS A 52 -7.49 -25.01 19.09
C HIS A 52 -7.51 -23.48 19.00
N LEU A 53 -6.48 -22.85 18.40
CA LEU A 53 -6.42 -21.41 18.18
C LEU A 53 -7.38 -20.98 17.06
N LEU A 54 -7.50 -21.81 16.02
CA LEU A 54 -8.53 -21.61 14.99
C LEU A 54 -9.92 -21.65 15.61
N HIS A 55 -10.16 -22.59 16.53
CA HIS A 55 -11.45 -22.71 17.20
C HIS A 55 -11.75 -21.51 18.12
N ASP A 56 -10.74 -20.96 18.79
CA ASP A 56 -10.87 -19.75 19.63
C ASP A 56 -11.33 -18.53 18.82
N ILE A 57 -10.86 -18.41 17.57
CA ILE A 57 -11.32 -17.36 16.63
C ILE A 57 -12.57 -17.78 15.82
N GLY A 58 -13.20 -18.91 16.15
CA GLY A 58 -14.43 -19.39 15.52
C GLY A 58 -14.26 -19.97 14.11
N LEU A 59 -13.05 -20.40 13.75
CA LEU A 59 -12.75 -21.09 12.50
C LEU A 59 -12.50 -22.58 12.75
N ASP A 60 -12.96 -23.42 11.82
CA ASP A 60 -12.50 -24.79 11.71
C ASP A 60 -11.33 -24.91 10.71
N ARG A 61 -10.60 -26.02 10.77
CA ARG A 61 -9.41 -26.25 9.92
C ARG A 61 -9.75 -26.20 8.42
N ALA A 62 -10.91 -26.70 8.02
CA ALA A 62 -11.34 -26.74 6.61
C ALA A 62 -11.64 -25.34 6.08
N ARG A 63 -12.37 -24.51 6.84
CA ARG A 63 -12.62 -23.09 6.55
C ARG A 63 -11.33 -22.29 6.52
N ALA A 64 -10.40 -22.55 7.44
CA ALA A 64 -9.09 -21.91 7.42
C ALA A 64 -8.28 -22.29 6.16
N GLN A 65 -8.41 -23.54 5.68
CA GLN A 65 -7.81 -24.01 4.43
C GLN A 65 -8.41 -23.27 3.22
N GLU A 66 -9.74 -23.15 3.15
CA GLU A 66 -10.43 -22.40 2.08
C GLU A 66 -9.97 -20.94 2.02
N GLU A 67 -9.75 -20.30 3.17
CA GLU A 67 -9.23 -18.93 3.25
C GLU A 67 -7.75 -18.82 2.83
N TRP A 68 -6.96 -19.85 3.13
CA TRP A 68 -5.55 -19.91 2.74
C TRP A 68 -5.37 -20.15 1.24
N ASP A 69 -6.16 -21.03 0.64
CA ASP A 69 -6.08 -21.38 -0.79
C ASP A 69 -6.51 -20.22 -1.72
N LYS A 70 -7.06 -19.14 -1.16
CA LYS A 70 -7.39 -17.95 -1.95
C LYS A 70 -6.14 -17.34 -2.60
N PRO A 71 -6.21 -16.92 -3.87
CA PRO A 71 -5.11 -16.22 -4.52
C PRO A 71 -4.75 -14.93 -3.78
N PHE A 72 -3.47 -14.61 -3.58
CA PHE A 72 -3.04 -13.43 -2.80
C PHE A 72 -3.60 -12.10 -3.35
N TRP A 73 -3.89 -12.06 -4.66
CA TRP A 73 -4.48 -10.91 -5.33
C TRP A 73 -6.00 -10.83 -5.23
N TRP A 74 -6.65 -11.90 -4.76
CA TRP A 74 -8.08 -11.95 -4.53
C TRP A 74 -8.45 -11.24 -3.24
N ASN A 75 -9.56 -10.52 -3.30
CA ASN A 75 -10.14 -9.80 -2.19
C ASN A 75 -11.50 -10.38 -1.81
#